data_AF-A0A1B6L9Y3-F1
#
_entry.id   AF-A0A1B6L9Y3-F1
#
_cell.length_a   1.000
_cell.length_b   1.000
_cell.length_c   1.000
_cell.angle_alpha   90.00
_cell.angle_beta   90.00
_cell.angle_gamma   90.00
#
_symmetry.space_group_name_H-M   'P 1'
#
loop_
_entity.id
_entity.type
_entity.pdbx_description
1 polymer ?
#
loop_
_entity_poly.entity_id
_entity_poly.type
_entity_poly.pdbx_seq_one_letter_code
_entity_poly.pdbx_strand_id
1 'polypeptide(L)'
;MAAESQPVLVQAVYSFKGKNNDELCFKKGDIITVTQKEEGGWWEGTFGEKTGWFPSNYVKEYRTQNSLSPVAPPPLDLAAQQKVYRSVVLKDLIDSERAHVTELQGLMKNFL
;
A
#
# COMPACT_ATOMS: atom_id res chain seq x y z
N MET A 1 -17.21 26.13 7.06
CA MET A 1 -16.19 25.15 7.53
C MET A 1 -16.02 24.12 6.43
N ALA A 2 -15.08 24.34 5.51
CA ALA A 2 -14.77 23.38 4.46
C ALA A 2 -13.69 22.44 5.01
N ALA A 3 -14.01 21.14 5.10
CA ALA A 3 -13.06 20.14 5.56
C ALA A 3 -11.90 20.08 4.57
N GLU A 4 -10.69 20.42 5.02
CA GLU A 4 -9.44 20.27 4.27
C GLU A 4 -9.11 18.78 4.17
N SER A 5 -9.84 18.05 3.32
CA SER A 5 -9.45 16.72 2.91
C SER A 5 -8.12 16.83 2.17
N GLN A 6 -7.05 16.30 2.77
CA GLN A 6 -5.75 16.29 2.11
C GLN A 6 -5.88 15.61 0.74
N PRO A 7 -5.29 16.19 -0.32
CA PRO A 7 -5.35 15.61 -1.65
C PRO A 7 -4.70 14.23 -1.62
N VAL A 8 -5.48 13.18 -1.89
CA VAL A 8 -4.96 11.82 -1.94
C VAL A 8 -4.30 11.63 -3.29
N LEU A 9 -2.98 11.55 -3.31
CA LEU A 9 -2.23 11.23 -4.52
C LEU A 9 -2.18 9.71 -4.71
N VAL A 10 -2.36 9.27 -5.95
CA VAL A 10 -2.26 7.87 -6.33
C VAL A 10 -1.41 7.72 -7.59
N GLN A 11 -0.65 6.65 -7.67
CA GLN A 11 0.15 6.29 -8.84
C GLN A 11 -0.54 5.18 -9.62
N ALA A 12 -0.68 5.36 -10.93
CA ALA A 12 -1.16 4.35 -11.84
C ALA A 12 -0.19 3.16 -11.91
N VAL A 13 -0.66 1.97 -11.50
CA VAL A 13 0.11 0.71 -11.64
C VAL A 13 -0.11 0.04 -12.99
N TYR A 14 -1.20 0.40 -13.67
CA TYR A 14 -1.55 -0.03 -15.03
C TYR A 14 -2.00 1.18 -15.86
N SER A 15 -1.92 1.05 -17.19
CA SER A 15 -2.49 2.05 -18.09
C SER A 15 -4.00 1.86 -18.19
N PHE A 16 -4.76 2.95 -18.14
CA PHE A 16 -6.21 2.96 -18.29
C PHE A 16 -6.60 3.92 -19.41
N LYS A 17 -7.41 3.41 -20.35
CA LYS A 17 -7.94 4.20 -21.47
C LYS A 17 -9.45 4.27 -21.31
N GLY A 18 -9.91 5.43 -20.85
CA GLY A 18 -11.31 5.75 -20.77
C GLY A 18 -12.00 5.59 -22.12
N LYS A 19 -13.17 4.97 -22.12
CA LYS A 19 -14.04 4.83 -23.29
C LYS A 19 -15.05 5.97 -23.38
N ASN A 20 -15.45 6.50 -22.23
CA ASN A 20 -16.44 7.57 -22.12
C ASN A 20 -15.75 8.91 -21.85
N ASN A 21 -16.43 10.02 -22.16
CA ASN A 21 -15.90 11.37 -21.90
C ASN A 21 -15.73 11.66 -20.40
N ASP A 22 -16.44 10.93 -19.54
CA ASP A 22 -16.38 11.08 -18.10
C ASP A 22 -15.25 10.24 -17.48
N GLU A 23 -14.55 9.41 -18.27
CA GLU A 23 -13.49 8.52 -17.80
C GLU A 23 -12.09 9.14 -18.01
N LEU A 24 -11.24 9.03 -17.00
CA LEU A 24 -9.88 9.55 -17.06
C LEU A 24 -8.97 8.61 -17.88
N CYS A 25 -8.11 9.16 -18.74
CA CYS A 25 -7.11 8.37 -19.46
C CYS A 25 -5.71 8.64 -18.90
N PHE A 26 -4.98 7.59 -18.51
CA PHE A 26 -3.62 7.68 -17.97
C PHE A 26 -2.79 6.45 -18.30
N LYS A 27 -1.46 6.57 -18.17
CA LYS A 27 -0.49 5.50 -18.38
C LYS A 27 0.07 5.03 -17.05
N LYS A 28 0.58 3.79 -17.03
CA LYS A 28 1.35 3.27 -15.89
C LYS A 28 2.46 4.26 -15.50
N GLY A 29 2.52 4.60 -14.22
CA GLY A 29 3.48 5.52 -13.62
C GLY A 29 2.94 6.92 -13.35
N ASP A 30 1.83 7.32 -14.00
CA ASP A 30 1.22 8.64 -13.84
C ASP A 30 0.70 8.85 -12.42
N ILE A 31 0.85 10.08 -11.91
CA ILE A 31 0.38 10.48 -10.58
C ILE A 31 -0.92 11.26 -10.73
N ILE A 32 -1.99 10.73 -10.15
CA ILE A 32 -3.34 11.28 -10.23
C ILE A 32 -3.72 11.82 -8.86
N THR A 33 -4.39 12.97 -8.84
CA THR A 33 -4.96 13.54 -7.62
C THR A 33 -6.39 13.07 -7.49
N VAL A 34 -6.70 12.28 -6.46
CA VAL A 34 -8.06 11.79 -6.22
C VAL A 34 -8.89 12.91 -5.60
N THR A 35 -9.98 13.27 -6.26
CA THR A 35 -10.97 14.25 -5.79
C THR A 35 -12.11 13.57 -5.05
N GLN A 36 -12.53 12.38 -5.49
CA GLN A 36 -13.63 11.63 -4.89
C GLN A 36 -13.35 10.12 -4.87
N LYS A 37 -13.74 9.45 -3.78
CA LYS A 37 -13.67 8.00 -3.64
C LYS A 37 -15.07 7.44 -3.45
N GLU A 38 -15.51 6.57 -4.35
CA GLU A 38 -16.72 5.77 -4.12
C GLU A 38 -16.37 4.38 -3.60
N GLU A 39 -17.27 3.84 -2.76
CA GLU A 39 -17.18 2.47 -2.25
C GLU A 39 -17.34 1.42 -3.36
N GLY A 40 -17.97 1.80 -4.48
CA GLY A 40 -18.10 0.95 -5.68
C GLY A 40 -16.78 0.70 -6.43
N GLY A 41 -15.66 1.25 -5.94
CA GLY A 41 -14.34 1.01 -6.50
C GLY A 41 -13.98 1.90 -7.68
N TRP A 42 -14.84 2.85 -8.06
CA TRP A 42 -14.55 3.90 -9.04
C TRP A 42 -14.21 5.20 -8.30
N TRP A 43 -13.07 5.78 -8.64
CA TRP A 43 -12.61 7.02 -8.05
C TRP A 43 -12.57 8.10 -9.12
N GLU A 44 -12.90 9.32 -8.72
CA GLU A 44 -12.70 10.49 -9.55
C GLU A 44 -11.34 11.09 -9.22
N GLY A 45 -10.61 11.50 -10.25
CA GLY A 45 -9.41 12.27 -10.03
C GLY A 45 -8.99 13.09 -11.23
N THR A 46 -8.01 13.93 -10.97
CA THR A 46 -7.47 14.89 -11.92
C THR A 46 -6.03 14.53 -12.25
N PHE A 47 -5.74 14.45 -13.55
CA PHE A 47 -4.41 14.29 -14.11
C PHE A 47 -4.14 15.40 -15.13
N GLY A 48 -3.21 16.30 -14.80
CA GLY A 48 -2.98 17.51 -15.58
C GLY A 48 -4.23 18.39 -15.59
N GLU A 49 -4.78 18.64 -16.77
CA GLU A 49 -6.01 19.41 -16.98
C GLU A 49 -7.26 18.53 -17.18
N LYS A 50 -7.12 17.20 -17.08
CA LYS A 50 -8.21 16.25 -17.30
C LYS A 50 -8.71 15.71 -15.98
N THR A 51 -10.03 15.73 -15.78
CA THR A 51 -10.70 15.09 -14.65
C THR A 51 -11.62 14.01 -15.18
N GLY A 52 -11.69 12.88 -14.47
CA GLY A 52 -12.62 11.83 -14.80
C GLY A 52 -12.52 10.64 -13.86
N TRP A 53 -13.39 9.66 -14.12
CA TRP A 53 -13.53 8.44 -13.36
C TRP A 53 -12.55 7.38 -13.82
N PHE A 54 -12.03 6.63 -12.86
CA PHE A 54 -11.17 5.49 -13.13
C PHE A 54 -11.29 4.44 -12.02
N PRO A 55 -10.96 3.18 -12.33
CA PRO A 55 -11.07 2.11 -11.36
C PRO A 55 -9.91 2.14 -10.35
N SER A 56 -10.24 2.11 -9.07
CA SER A 56 -9.30 2.21 -7.94
C SER A 56 -8.23 1.11 -7.94
N ASN A 57 -8.52 -0.07 -8.48
CA ASN A 57 -7.56 -1.19 -8.59
C ASN A 57 -6.47 -0.97 -9.65
N TYR A 58 -6.55 0.11 -10.45
CA TYR A 58 -5.51 0.47 -11.43
C TYR A 58 -4.47 1.43 -10.85
N VAL A 59 -4.66 1.87 -9.59
CA VAL A 59 -3.79 2.82 -8.92
C VAL A 59 -3.35 2.29 -7.54
N LYS A 60 -2.31 2.90 -6.97
CA LYS A 60 -1.87 2.69 -5.59
C LYS A 60 -1.62 4.04 -4.91
N GLU A 61 -1.78 4.12 -3.60
CA GLU A 61 -1.46 5.37 -2.87
C GLU A 61 -0.01 5.81 -3.14
N TYR A 62 0.14 7.06 -3.54
CA TYR A 62 1.43 7.71 -3.76
C TYR A 62 1.73 8.62 -2.58
N ARG A 63 2.49 8.11 -1.61
CA ARG A 63 2.99 8.91 -0.49
C ARG A 63 4.36 9.46 -0.88
N THR A 64 4.46 10.78 -1.08
CA THR A 64 5.76 11.45 -1.11
C THR A 64 6.43 11.17 0.23
N GLN A 65 7.48 10.35 0.23
CA GLN A 65 8.21 10.04 1.44
C GLN A 65 8.85 11.33 1.94
N ASN A 66 8.20 12.01 2.89
CA ASN A 66 8.91 12.93 3.77
C ASN A 66 9.92 12.08 4.54
N SER A 67 11.18 12.33 4.25
CA SER A 67 12.36 11.56 4.62
C SER A 67 12.52 11.43 6.14
N LEU A 68 12.03 10.36 6.76
CA LEU A 68 12.49 9.86 8.07
C LEU A 68 12.39 8.33 8.25
N SER A 69 12.16 7.53 7.20
CA SER A 69 12.30 6.07 7.29
C SER A 69 13.63 5.62 6.65
N PRO A 70 14.49 4.87 7.36
CA PRO A 70 15.76 4.42 6.80
C PRO A 70 15.49 3.38 5.71
N VAL A 71 15.96 3.70 4.50
CA VAL A 71 16.23 2.79 3.38
C VAL A 71 14.99 2.14 2.76
N ALA A 72 14.50 2.76 1.68
CA ALA A 72 13.76 2.04 0.65
C ALA A 72 14.63 0.89 0.11
N PRO A 73 14.12 -0.35 -0.01
CA PRO A 73 14.90 -1.43 -0.60
C PRO A 73 15.21 -1.13 -2.08
N PRO A 74 16.41 -1.49 -2.57
CA PRO A 74 16.82 -1.31 -3.97
C PRO A 74 15.93 -2.11 -4.95
N PRO A 75 16.03 -1.85 -6.27
CA PRO A 75 15.09 -2.36 -7.28
C PRO A 75 14.86 -3.87 -7.19
N LEU A 76 13.60 -4.24 -7.33
CA LEU A 76 12.99 -5.57 -7.22
C LEU A 76 13.84 -6.72 -7.81
N ASP A 77 14.77 -7.27 -7.02
CA ASP A 77 15.00 -8.71 -7.09
C ASP A 77 13.88 -9.39 -6.31
N LEU A 78 12.82 -9.78 -7.03
CA LEU A 78 11.64 -10.47 -6.50
C LEU A 78 12.05 -11.72 -5.68
N ALA A 79 13.16 -12.37 -6.03
CA ALA A 79 13.67 -13.52 -5.28
C ALA A 79 14.26 -13.09 -3.93
N ALA A 80 15.06 -12.01 -3.90
CA ALA A 80 15.60 -11.47 -2.65
C ALA A 80 14.48 -10.91 -1.74
N GLN A 81 13.51 -10.18 -2.29
CA GLN A 81 12.39 -9.65 -1.51
C GLN A 81 11.51 -10.76 -0.93
N GLN A 82 11.24 -11.82 -1.71
CA GLN A 82 10.46 -12.96 -1.24
C GLN A 82 11.24 -13.78 -0.20
N LYS A 83 12.58 -13.87 -0.34
CA LYS A 83 13.47 -14.50 0.65
C LYS A 83 13.52 -13.70 1.96
N VAL A 84 13.60 -12.37 1.89
CA VAL A 84 13.59 -11.49 3.07
C VAL A 84 12.23 -11.57 3.77
N TYR A 85 11.13 -11.43 3.02
CA TYR A 85 9.78 -11.48 3.60
C TYR A 85 9.50 -12.83 4.26
N ARG A 86 9.90 -13.94 3.62
CA ARG A 86 9.83 -15.28 4.24
C ARG A 86 10.70 -15.39 5.49
N SER A 87 11.91 -14.85 5.47
CA SER A 87 12.82 -14.92 6.62
C SER A 87 12.27 -14.15 7.83
N VAL A 88 11.64 -12.99 7.62
CA VAL A 88 11.03 -12.20 8.69
C VAL A 88 9.81 -12.91 9.27
N VAL A 89 8.86 -13.32 8.43
CA VAL A 89 7.62 -13.98 8.90
C VAL A 89 7.92 -15.30 9.63
N LEU A 90 8.85 -16.11 9.13
CA LEU A 90 9.24 -17.35 9.79
C LEU A 90 9.94 -17.10 11.12
N LYS A 91 10.72 -16.02 11.22
CA LYS A 91 11.39 -15.65 12.47
C LYS A 91 10.38 -15.22 13.53
N ASP A 92 9.42 -14.36 13.17
CA ASP A 92 8.36 -13.91 14.09
C ASP A 92 7.53 -15.09 14.60
N LEU A 93 7.22 -16.07 13.73
CA LEU A 93 6.51 -17.27 14.13
C LEU A 93 7.31 -18.12 15.14
N ILE A 94 8.61 -18.32 14.90
CA ILE A 94 9.48 -19.09 15.79
C ILE A 94 9.68 -18.39 17.14
N ASP A 95 9.83 -17.07 17.13
CA ASP A 95 9.98 -16.28 18.35
C ASP A 95 8.70 -16.29 19.19
N SER A 96 7.53 -16.21 18.56
CA SER A 96 6.23 -16.33 19.25
C SER A 96 6.06 -17.69 19.92
N GLU A 97 6.39 -18.79 19.22
CA GLU A 97 6.31 -20.13 19.80
C GLU A 97 7.30 -20.31 20.96
N ARG A 98 8.52 -19.77 20.82
CA ARG A 98 9.53 -19.81 21.89
C ARG A 98 9.08 -19.05 23.13
N ALA A 99 8.45 -17.88 22.95
CA ALA A 99 7.91 -17.11 24.06
C ALA A 99 6.82 -17.88 24.79
N HIS A 100 5.88 -18.48 24.05
CA HIS A 100 4.79 -19.27 24.62
C HIS A 100 5.30 -20.52 25.36
N VAL A 101 6.29 -21.23 24.82
CA VAL A 101 6.93 -22.37 25.50
C VAL A 101 7.64 -21.93 26.79
N THR A 102 8.31 -20.78 26.77
CA THR A 102 9.02 -20.25 27.94
C THR A 102 8.03 -19.88 29.06
N GLU A 103 6.89 -19.30 28.72
CA GLU A 103 5.83 -18.98 29.67
C GLU A 103 5.25 -20.24 30.32
N LEU A 104 4.91 -21.26 29.53
CA LEU A 104 4.42 -22.53 30.04
C LEU A 104 5.44 -23.23 30.95
N GLN A 105 6.73 -23.21 30.58
CA GLN A 105 7.80 -23.75 31.40
C GLN A 105 8.01 -22.97 32.71
N GLY A 106 7.85 -21.65 32.69
CA GLY A 106 7.91 -20.80 33.87
C GLY A 106 6.76 -21.09 34.84
N LEU A 107 5.55 -21.27 34.32
CA LEU A 107 4.39 -21.65 35.12
C LEU A 107 4.58 -23.05 35.74
N MET A 108 5.08 -24.03 34.98
CA MET A 108 5.35 -25.36 35.54
C MET A 108 6.44 -25.36 36.61
N LYS A 109 7.45 -24.48 36.52
CA LYS A 109 8.52 -24.36 37.53
C LYS A 109 8.12 -23.58 38.78
N ASN A 110 7.12 -22.71 38.68
CA ASN A 110 6.70 -21.87 39.81
C ASN A 110 5.56 -22.50 40.63
N PHE A 111 4.82 -23.46 40.05
CA PHE A 111 3.67 -24.10 40.69
C PHE A 111 3.90 -25.59 41.06
N LEU A 112 5.11 -26.13 40.85
CA LEU A 112 5.56 -27.45 41.29
C LEU A 112 6.88 -27.34 42.06
#